data_AF-A0A0S7ZUL6-F1
#
_entry.id   AF-A0A0S7ZUL6-F1
#
_cell.length_a   1.000
_cell.length_b   1.000
_cell.length_c   1.000
_cell.angle_alpha   90.00
_cell.angle_beta   90.00
_cell.angle_gamma   90.00
#
_symmetry.space_group_name_H-M   'P 1'
#
loop_
_entity.id
_entity.type
_entity.pdbx_description
1 polymer ?
#
loop_
_entity_poly.entity_id
_entity_poly.type
_entity_poly.pdbx_seq_one_letter_code
_entity_poly.pdbx_strand_id
1 'polypeptide(L)'
;MRRQSGEEFYALLSLSVRHDERGNPIGLIGYSIDISDRKAAEAQILQQQKALEVANKELEAFSYSVSHDLRAPLRSIDGFSSMIYEDYFHLLDDNGKKNLQRIRGNAQR
;
A
#
# COMPACT_ATOMS: atom_id res chain seq x y z
N MET A 1 12.86 17.49 -26.75
CA MET A 1 12.83 18.35 -27.96
C MET A 1 12.22 19.68 -27.58
N ARG A 2 12.39 20.74 -28.38
CA ARG A 2 11.81 22.05 -28.09
C ARG A 2 10.78 22.39 -29.17
N ARG A 3 9.57 22.79 -28.76
CA ARG A 3 8.55 23.33 -29.66
C ARG A 3 9.03 24.67 -30.23
N GLN A 4 8.41 25.12 -31.31
CA GLN A 4 8.64 26.48 -31.83
C GLN A 4 8.28 27.58 -30.82
N SER A 5 7.37 27.28 -29.89
CA SER A 5 7.03 28.16 -28.75
C SER A 5 8.13 28.26 -27.68
N GLY A 6 9.19 27.45 -27.76
CA GLY A 6 10.25 27.39 -26.75
C GLY A 6 10.02 26.37 -25.64
N GLU A 7 8.82 25.78 -25.54
CA GLU A 7 8.48 24.74 -24.56
C GLU A 7 9.25 23.43 -24.83
N GLU A 8 9.75 22.80 -23.78
CA GLU A 8 10.38 21.49 -23.87
C GLU A 8 9.33 20.37 -23.78
N PHE A 9 9.46 19.38 -24.65
CA PHE A 9 8.53 18.25 -24.70
C PHE A 9 9.28 16.93 -24.91
N TYR A 10 8.69 15.84 -24.43
CA TYR A 10 9.19 14.49 -24.66
C TYR A 10 8.74 14.01 -26.03
N ALA A 11 9.68 13.60 -26.86
CA ALA A 11 9.39 13.06 -28.18
C ALA A 11 9.83 11.60 -28.27
N LEU A 12 8.95 10.74 -28.77
CA LEU A 12 9.34 9.44 -29.29
C LEU A 12 9.70 9.61 -30.76
N LEU A 13 10.95 9.36 -31.09
CA LEU A 13 11.47 9.43 -32.44
C LEU A 13 11.59 8.03 -33.03
N SER A 14 11.01 7.84 -34.21
CA SER A 14 11.24 6.66 -35.03
C SER A 14 11.84 7.11 -36.36
N LEU A 15 12.98 6.55 -36.73
CA LEU A 15 13.66 6.86 -38.00
C LEU A 15 13.98 5.55 -38.72
N SER A 16 13.84 5.57 -40.04
CA SER A 16 14.16 4.46 -40.93
C SER A 16 14.85 4.98 -42.17
N VAL A 17 15.87 4.25 -42.63
CA VAL A 17 16.57 4.57 -43.87
C VAL A 17 15.71 4.13 -45.04
N ARG A 18 15.46 5.05 -45.97
CA ARG A 18 14.84 4.74 -47.26
C ARG A 18 15.93 4.37 -48.25
N HIS A 19 15.67 3.33 -49.02
CA HIS A 19 16.52 2.87 -50.10
C HIS A 19 15.83 3.06 -51.45
N ASP A 20 16.61 3.20 -52.52
CA ASP A 20 16.13 3.10 -53.91
C ASP A 20 15.90 1.63 -54.31
N GLU A 21 15.46 1.41 -55.55
CA GLU A 21 15.24 0.07 -56.13
C GLU A 21 16.51 -0.78 -56.24
N ARG A 22 17.69 -0.15 -56.14
CA ARG A 22 19.00 -0.82 -56.19
C ARG A 22 19.58 -1.06 -54.79
N GLY A 23 18.86 -0.70 -53.73
CA GLY A 23 19.29 -0.85 -52.34
C GLY A 23 20.24 0.24 -51.85
N ASN A 24 20.45 1.33 -52.59
CA ASN A 24 21.27 2.45 -52.12
C ASN A 24 20.45 3.34 -51.19
N PRO A 25 21.03 3.82 -50.07
CA PRO A 25 20.34 4.72 -49.15
C PRO A 25 20.10 6.09 -49.83
N ILE A 26 18.83 6.48 -49.92
CA ILE A 26 18.40 7.74 -50.54
C ILE A 26 17.89 8.77 -49.52
N GLY A 27 17.77 8.39 -48.25
CA GLY A 27 17.44 9.32 -47.19
C GLY A 27 16.92 8.65 -45.92
N LEU A 28 16.46 9.47 -44.99
CA LEU A 28 15.80 9.05 -43.76
C LEU A 28 14.33 9.48 -43.83
N ILE A 29 13.44 8.57 -43.47
CA ILE A 29 12.06 8.91 -43.13
C ILE A 29 11.86 8.65 -41.64
N GLY A 30 11.19 9.58 -40.97
CA GLY A 30 10.88 9.41 -39.56
C GLY A 30 9.66 10.21 -39.17
N TYR A 31 9.09 9.82 -38.05
CA TYR A 31 8.02 10.56 -37.39
C TYR A 31 8.41 10.83 -35.94
N SER A 32 7.89 11.93 -35.42
CA SER A 32 8.04 12.34 -34.02
C SER A 32 6.66 12.38 -33.39
N ILE A 33 6.48 11.65 -32.29
CA ILE A 33 5.26 11.68 -31.49
C ILE A 33 5.57 12.38 -30.19
N ASP A 34 4.81 13.42 -29.87
CA ASP A 34 4.84 14.02 -28.55
C ASP A 34 4.23 13.05 -27.53
N ILE A 35 5.01 12.70 -26.51
CA ILE A 35 4.62 11.76 -25.46
C ILE A 35 4.63 12.43 -24.08
N SER A 36 4.55 13.76 -24.03
CA SER A 36 4.63 14.51 -22.78
C SER A 36 3.49 14.16 -21.83
N ASP A 37 2.26 14.07 -22.33
CA ASP A 37 1.09 13.67 -21.53
C ASP A 37 1.24 12.26 -20.97
N ARG A 38 1.74 11.32 -21.79
CA ARG A 38 2.02 9.95 -21.36
C ARG A 38 3.07 9.93 -20.26
N LYS A 39 4.15 10.71 -20.40
CA LYS A 39 5.21 10.81 -19.39
C LYS A 39 4.72 11.44 -18.09
N ALA A 40 3.85 12.44 -18.16
CA ALA A 40 3.23 13.03 -16.98
C ALA A 40 2.33 12.01 -16.25
N ALA A 41 1.51 11.25 -16.98
CA ALA A 41 0.69 10.19 -16.41
C ALA A 41 1.53 9.07 -15.77
N GLU A 42 2.59 8.60 -16.45
CA GLU A 42 3.54 7.61 -15.92
C GLU A 42 4.20 8.11 -14.61
N ALA A 43 4.62 9.37 -14.57
CA ALA A 43 5.21 9.99 -13.38
C ALA A 43 4.21 10.09 -12.22
N GLN A 44 2.97 10.49 -12.51
CA GLN A 44 1.91 10.57 -11.51
C GLN A 44 1.57 9.19 -10.93
N ILE A 45 1.46 8.16 -11.77
CA ILE A 45 1.24 6.77 -11.32
C ILE A 45 2.38 6.33 -10.40
N LEU A 46 3.64 6.57 -10.79
CA LEU A 46 4.79 6.20 -9.97
C LEU A 46 4.81 6.94 -8.62
N GLN A 47 4.42 8.22 -8.61
CA GLN A 47 4.32 8.99 -7.37
C GLN A 47 3.23 8.44 -6.45
N GLN A 48 2.05 8.14 -6.99
CA GLN A 48 0.95 7.55 -6.23
C GLN A 48 1.31 6.17 -5.68
N GLN A 49 1.98 5.34 -6.49
CA GLN A 49 2.45 4.02 -6.05
C GLN A 49 3.41 4.15 -4.86
N LYS A 50 4.40 5.05 -4.93
CA LYS A 50 5.32 5.30 -3.81
C LYS A 50 4.59 5.79 -2.56
N ALA A 51 3.65 6.71 -2.72
CA ALA A 51 2.86 7.21 -1.59
C ALA A 51 2.03 6.10 -0.94
N LEU A 52 1.42 5.23 -1.76
CA LEU A 52 0.65 4.09 -1.28
C LEU A 52 1.54 3.06 -0.55
N GLU A 53 2.73 2.77 -1.08
CA GLU A 53 3.70 1.87 -0.43
C GLU A 53 4.15 2.41 0.94
N VAL A 54 4.39 3.71 1.05
CA VAL A 54 4.73 4.36 2.33
C VAL A 54 3.56 4.26 3.31
N ALA A 55 2.36 4.67 2.88
CA ALA A 55 1.16 4.62 3.73
C ALA A 55 0.85 3.20 4.21
N ASN A 56 1.03 2.19 3.35
CA ASN A 56 0.82 0.80 3.72
C ASN A 56 1.83 0.32 4.77
N LYS A 57 3.11 0.68 4.62
CA LYS A 57 4.14 0.37 5.64
C LYS A 57 3.86 1.04 6.97
N GLU A 58 3.41 2.29 6.95
CA GLU A 58 3.02 3.02 8.17
C GLU A 58 1.82 2.35 8.84
N LEU A 59 0.82 1.92 8.06
CA LEU A 59 -0.35 1.20 8.57
C LEU A 59 0.02 -0.15 9.19
N GLU A 60 0.92 -0.90 8.55
CA GLU A 60 1.44 -2.17 9.07
C GLU A 60 2.18 -1.96 10.39
N ALA A 61 3.07 -0.97 10.46
CA ALA A 61 3.80 -0.63 11.68
C ALA A 61 2.87 -0.19 12.81
N PHE A 62 1.87 0.64 12.50
CA PHE A 62 0.85 1.06 13.47
C PHE A 62 0.04 -0.13 13.99
N SER A 63 -0.47 -0.97 13.09
CA SER A 63 -1.26 -2.16 13.44
C SER A 63 -0.45 -3.13 14.30
N TYR A 64 0.83 -3.29 13.99
CA TYR A 64 1.75 -4.12 14.79
C TYR A 64 1.98 -3.54 16.18
N SER A 65 2.27 -2.24 16.29
CA SER A 65 2.50 -1.56 17.58
C SER A 65 1.28 -1.66 18.48
N VAL A 66 0.10 -1.31 17.96
CA VAL A 66 -1.16 -1.39 18.73
C VAL A 66 -1.41 -2.82 19.19
N SER A 67 -1.26 -3.81 18.29
CA SER A 67 -1.45 -5.22 18.65
C SER A 67 -0.45 -5.67 19.72
N HIS A 68 0.80 -5.24 19.65
CA HIS A 68 1.82 -5.57 20.65
C HIS A 68 1.49 -4.94 22.01
N ASP A 69 1.16 -3.66 22.02
CA ASP A 69 0.91 -2.88 23.24
C ASP A 69 -0.38 -3.33 23.94
N LEU A 70 -1.35 -3.87 23.19
CA LEU A 70 -2.56 -4.48 23.76
C LEU A 70 -2.32 -5.86 24.39
N ARG A 71 -1.24 -6.59 24.06
CA ARG A 71 -1.00 -7.93 24.64
C ARG A 71 -0.83 -7.89 26.15
N ALA A 72 -0.10 -6.90 26.67
CA ALA A 72 0.14 -6.78 28.11
C ALA A 72 -1.16 -6.57 28.90
N PRO A 73 -2.02 -5.58 28.60
CA PRO A 73 -3.27 -5.41 29.30
C PRO A 73 -4.24 -6.58 29.09
N LEU A 74 -4.33 -7.17 27.89
CA LEU A 74 -5.20 -8.33 27.66
C LEU A 74 -4.78 -9.56 28.47
N ARG A 75 -3.46 -9.84 28.58
CA ARG A 75 -2.94 -10.90 29.46
C ARG A 75 -3.27 -10.64 30.93
N SER A 76 -3.16 -9.40 31.39
CA SER A 76 -3.54 -9.05 32.76
C SER A 76 -5.03 -9.28 33.01
N ILE A 77 -5.90 -8.89 32.07
CA ILE A 77 -7.35 -9.14 32.16
C ILE A 77 -7.65 -10.64 32.20
N ASP A 78 -7.01 -11.44 31.33
CA ASP A 78 -7.18 -12.89 31.32
C ASP A 78 -6.68 -13.54 32.63
N GLY A 79 -5.55 -13.07 33.17
CA GLY A 79 -5.01 -13.55 34.44
C GLY A 79 -5.96 -13.28 35.62
N PHE A 80 -6.39 -12.04 35.81
CA PHE A 80 -7.32 -11.69 36.90
C PHE A 80 -8.68 -12.37 36.75
N SER A 81 -9.21 -12.46 35.52
CA SER A 81 -10.48 -13.15 35.29
C SER A 81 -10.37 -14.66 35.48
N SER A 82 -9.21 -15.27 35.25
CA SER A 82 -8.94 -16.67 35.56
C SER A 82 -8.91 -16.91 37.07
N MET A 83 -8.27 -16.02 37.86
CA MET A 83 -8.31 -16.10 39.34
C MET A 83 -9.75 -16.02 39.88
N ILE A 84 -10.57 -15.09 39.36
CA ILE A 84 -11.99 -14.99 39.76
C ILE A 84 -12.76 -16.25 39.34
N TYR A 85 -12.46 -16.81 38.18
CA TYR A 85 -13.11 -18.02 37.68
C TYR A 85 -12.78 -19.26 38.54
N GLU A 86 -11.53 -19.38 38.99
CA GLU A 86 -11.10 -20.53 39.79
C GLU A 86 -11.65 -20.44 41.22
N ASP A 87 -11.52 -19.28 41.86
CA ASP A 87 -11.80 -19.14 43.29
C ASP A 87 -13.27 -18.78 43.60
N TYR A 88 -13.92 -17.99 42.72
CA TYR A 88 -15.19 -17.33 43.03
C TYR A 88 -16.33 -17.67 42.08
N PHE A 89 -16.13 -18.47 41.02
CA PHE A 89 -17.16 -18.72 40.01
C PHE A 89 -18.45 -19.32 40.57
N HIS A 90 -18.36 -20.17 41.59
CA HIS A 90 -19.52 -20.79 42.23
C HIS A 90 -20.36 -19.79 43.05
N LEU A 91 -19.77 -18.67 43.46
CA LEU A 91 -20.43 -17.60 44.22
C LEU A 91 -21.13 -16.57 43.31
N LEU A 92 -20.86 -16.62 42.01
CA LEU A 92 -21.49 -15.73 41.03
C LEU A 92 -22.89 -16.22 40.65
N ASP A 93 -23.80 -15.27 40.47
CA ASP A 93 -25.09 -15.50 39.82
C ASP A 93 -24.91 -15.79 38.32
N ASP A 94 -25.99 -16.16 37.64
CA ASP A 94 -25.93 -16.54 36.22
C ASP A 94 -25.42 -15.38 35.33
N ASN A 95 -25.76 -14.14 35.68
CA ASN A 95 -25.28 -12.96 34.97
C ASN A 95 -23.77 -12.75 35.19
N GLY A 96 -23.28 -12.87 36.43
CA GLY A 96 -21.87 -12.79 36.77
C GLY A 96 -21.04 -13.83 36.03
N LYS A 97 -21.51 -15.08 36.01
CA LYS A 97 -20.87 -16.17 35.25
C LYS A 97 -20.79 -15.86 33.75
N LYS A 98 -21.89 -15.41 33.16
CA LYS A 98 -21.98 -15.06 31.73
C LYS A 98 -21.05 -13.88 31.37
N ASN A 99 -21.01 -12.85 32.22
CA ASN A 99 -20.14 -11.70 32.02
C ASN A 99 -18.65 -12.08 32.12
N LEU A 100 -18.29 -12.88 33.13
CA LEU A 100 -16.92 -13.35 33.31
C LEU A 100 -16.43 -14.18 32.12
N GLN A 101 -17.26 -15.10 31.61
CA GLN A 101 -16.95 -15.87 30.41
C GLN A 101 -16.78 -14.98 29.17
N ARG A 102 -17.59 -13.93 29.03
CA ARG A 102 -17.47 -12.97 27.92
C ARG A 102 -16.17 -12.16 27.98
N ILE A 103 -15.77 -11.71 29.18
CA ILE A 103 -14.50 -10.99 29.39
C ILE A 103 -13.32 -11.89 28.99
N ARG A 104 -13.29 -13.14 29.49
CA ARG A 104 -12.25 -14.11 29.15
C ARG A 104 -12.20 -14.40 27.64
N GLY A 105 -13.36 -14.65 27.03
CA GLY A 105 -13.45 -14.91 25.60
C GLY A 105 -13.02 -13.73 24.73
N ASN A 106 -13.11 -12.49 25.21
CA ASN A 106 -12.61 -11.30 24.50
C ASN A 106 -11.11 -11.09 24.73
N ALA A 107 -10.59 -11.40 25.92
CA ALA A 107 -9.18 -11.21 26.25
C ALA A 107 -8.23 -12.23 25.60
N GLN A 108 -8.76 -13.41 25.24
CA GLN A 108 -8.00 -14.51 24.65
C GLN A 108 -8.03 -14.55 23.11
N ARG A 109 -8.79 -13.65 22.46
CA ARG A 109 -8.85 -13.50 21.01
C ARG A 109 -7.70 -12.65 20.49
#